data_AF-A0A1F8TY70-F1
#
_entry.id   AF-A0A1F8TY70-F1
#
_cell.length_a   1.000
_cell.length_b   1.000
_cell.length_c   1.000
_cell.angle_alpha   90.00
_cell.angle_beta   90.00
_cell.angle_gamma   90.00
#
_symmetry.space_group_name_H-M   'P 1'
#
loop_
_entity.id
_entity.type
_entity.pdbx_description
1 polymer ?
#
loop_
_entity_poly.entity_id
_entity_poly.type
_entity_poly.pdbx_seq_one_letter_code
_entity_poly.pdbx_strand_id
1 'polypeptide(L)'
;MEGFIMDQNFTMNSRDCLQRAWINSMEMVRDFEMFSKKLDDKNVAQVFKKYAEEQGKQANELRELYNKYDNQNRSSEHHAGHPSHINHQ
;
A
#
# COMPACT_ATOMS: atom_id res chain seq x y z
N MET A 1 25.90 -7.32 -6.26
CA MET A 1 24.76 -7.36 -5.31
C MET A 1 24.80 -6.07 -4.54
N GLU A 2 24.23 -5.01 -5.11
CA GLU A 2 24.16 -3.72 -4.43
C GLU A 2 22.99 -3.76 -3.46
N GLY A 3 23.33 -3.83 -2.17
CA GLY A 3 22.39 -3.68 -1.08
C GLY A 3 21.71 -2.33 -1.23
N PHE A 4 20.38 -2.36 -1.25
CA PHE A 4 19.51 -1.21 -1.29
C PHE A 4 19.79 -0.33 -0.04
N ILE A 5 20.66 0.67 -0.21
CA ILE A 5 20.85 1.74 0.76
C ILE A 5 19.52 2.48 0.83
N MET A 6 18.73 2.23 1.88
CA MET A 6 17.64 3.13 2.24
C MET A 6 18.27 4.38 2.84
N ASP A 7 18.17 5.45 2.08
CA ASP A 7 18.69 6.78 2.36
C ASP A 7 18.22 7.32 3.73
N GLN A 8 19.12 8.06 4.38
CA GLN A 8 18.93 8.66 5.69
C GLN A 8 17.95 9.85 5.59
N ASN A 9 17.10 10.02 6.61
CA ASN A 9 16.09 11.09 6.79
C ASN A 9 14.66 10.84 6.26
N PHE A 10 14.11 9.64 6.44
CA PHE A 10 12.70 9.39 6.14
C PHE A 10 11.83 9.65 7.38
N THR A 11 11.26 10.84 7.51
CA THR A 11 10.02 11.02 8.30
C THR A 11 8.97 10.17 7.61
N MET A 12 8.78 8.92 8.05
CA MET A 12 7.80 7.99 7.47
C MET A 12 6.40 8.53 7.71
N ASN A 13 5.91 9.32 6.77
CA ASN A 13 4.52 9.74 6.76
C ASN A 13 3.67 8.48 6.63
N SER A 14 2.53 8.44 7.32
CA SER A 14 1.64 7.27 7.36
C SER A 14 1.27 6.77 5.95
N ARG A 15 1.23 7.68 4.97
CA ARG A 15 1.03 7.35 3.55
C ARG A 15 2.12 6.44 2.98
N ASP A 16 3.38 6.75 3.22
CA ASP A 16 4.51 6.00 2.67
C ASP A 16 4.62 4.62 3.33
N CYS A 17 4.31 4.55 4.63
CA CYS A 17 4.15 3.27 5.35
C CYS A 17 3.09 2.39 4.69
N LEU A 18 1.90 2.96 4.44
CA LEU A 18 0.78 2.24 3.84
C LEU A 18 1.10 1.78 2.41
N GLN A 19 1.72 2.63 1.60
CA GLN A 19 2.12 2.29 0.24
C GLN A 19 3.14 1.14 0.25
N ARG A 20 4.16 1.22 1.11
CA ARG A 20 5.19 0.19 1.17
C ARG A 20 4.66 -1.13 1.70
N ALA A 21 3.82 -1.10 2.74
CA ALA A 21 3.14 -2.29 3.25
C ALA A 21 2.27 -2.94 2.19
N TRP A 22 1.49 -2.15 1.44
CA TRP A 22 0.64 -2.66 0.36
C TRP A 22 1.45 -3.36 -0.73
N ILE A 23 2.54 -2.73 -1.22
CA ILE A 23 3.41 -3.32 -2.26
C ILE A 23 4.05 -4.62 -1.75
N ASN A 24 4.54 -4.64 -0.52
CA ASN A 24 5.13 -5.84 0.07
C ASN A 24 4.11 -6.98 0.21
N SER A 25 2.88 -6.69 0.63
CA SER A 25 1.83 -7.71 0.69
C SER A 25 1.49 -8.25 -0.70
N MET A 26 1.44 -7.41 -1.74
CA MET A 26 1.25 -7.85 -3.12
C MET A 26 2.40 -8.74 -3.62
N GLU A 27 3.64 -8.44 -3.24
CA GLU A 27 4.80 -9.30 -3.54
C GLU A 27 4.67 -10.67 -2.87
N MET A 28 4.26 -10.71 -1.60
CA MET A 28 3.99 -11.96 -0.88
C MET A 28 2.86 -12.79 -1.51
N VAL A 29 1.79 -12.15 -2.00
CA VAL A 29 0.74 -12.87 -2.76
C VAL A 29 1.37 -13.58 -3.96
N ARG A 30 2.18 -12.86 -4.75
CA ARG A 30 2.81 -13.42 -5.96
C ARG A 30 3.71 -14.60 -5.62
N ASP A 31 4.53 -14.47 -4.58
CA ASP A 31 5.47 -15.50 -4.17
C ASP A 31 4.75 -16.73 -3.62
N PHE A 32 3.73 -16.54 -2.78
CA PHE A 32 2.91 -17.64 -2.27
C PHE A 32 2.12 -18.36 -3.37
N GLU A 33 1.55 -17.63 -4.33
CA GLU A 33 0.94 -18.26 -5.50
C GLU A 33 1.95 -19.08 -6.31
N MET A 34 3.15 -18.54 -6.53
CA MET A 34 4.22 -19.22 -7.24
C MET A 34 4.65 -20.50 -6.51
N PHE A 35 4.82 -20.46 -5.18
CA PHE A 35 5.17 -21.64 -4.39
C PHE A 35 4.05 -22.68 -4.41
N SER A 36 2.79 -22.27 -4.29
CA SER A 36 1.66 -23.20 -4.35
C SER A 36 1.57 -23.97 -5.67
N LYS A 37 2.11 -23.41 -6.77
CA LYS A 37 2.12 -24.04 -8.10
C LYS A 37 3.36 -24.90 -8.37
N LYS A 38 4.46 -24.66 -7.66
CA LYS A 38 5.76 -25.30 -7.93
C LYS A 38 6.11 -26.42 -6.97
N LEU A 39 5.46 -26.50 -5.81
CA LEU A 39 5.76 -27.50 -4.79
C LEU A 39 5.01 -28.81 -5.08
N ASP A 40 5.73 -29.93 -4.95
CA ASP A 40 5.17 -31.27 -5.13
C ASP A 40 4.36 -31.75 -3.91
N ASP A 41 4.75 -31.30 -2.70
CA ASP A 41 4.02 -31.60 -1.48
C ASP A 41 2.70 -30.81 -1.45
N LYS A 42 1.59 -31.55 -1.63
CA LYS A 42 0.25 -30.98 -1.67
C LYS A 42 -0.16 -30.28 -0.37
N ASN A 43 0.28 -30.77 0.79
CA ASN A 43 -0.05 -30.15 2.06
C ASN A 43 0.65 -28.80 2.19
N VAL A 44 1.93 -28.74 1.82
CA VAL A 44 2.69 -27.49 1.84
C VAL A 44 2.16 -26.51 0.78
N ALA A 45 1.86 -26.99 -0.43
CA ALA A 45 1.29 -26.19 -1.51
C ALA A 45 -0.06 -25.57 -1.11
N GLN A 46 -0.91 -26.32 -0.39
CA GLN A 46 -2.20 -25.84 0.10
C GLN A 46 -2.04 -24.74 1.16
N VAL A 47 -1.04 -24.83 2.03
CA VAL A 47 -0.73 -23.76 3.00
C VAL A 47 -0.35 -22.47 2.27
N PHE A 48 0.53 -22.54 1.27
CA PHE A 48 0.89 -21.36 0.48
C PHE A 48 -0.30 -20.78 -0.28
N LYS A 49 -1.18 -21.61 -0.82
CA LYS A 49 -2.42 -21.12 -1.45
C LYS A 49 -3.28 -20.34 -0.47
N LYS A 50 -3.48 -20.87 0.75
CA LYS A 50 -4.22 -20.17 1.82
C LYS A 50 -3.56 -18.83 2.16
N TYR A 51 -2.25 -18.80 2.31
CA TYR A 51 -1.53 -17.56 2.64
C TYR A 51 -1.56 -16.54 1.51
N ALA A 52 -1.55 -16.96 0.24
CA ALA A 52 -1.76 -16.05 -0.88
C ALA A 52 -3.13 -15.34 -0.78
N GLU A 53 -4.20 -16.07 -0.46
CA GLU A 53 -5.53 -15.50 -0.28
C GLU A 53 -5.61 -14.55 0.93
N GLU A 54 -4.98 -14.90 2.05
CA GLU A 54 -4.92 -14.06 3.25
C GLU A 54 -4.12 -12.78 3.01
N GLN A 55 -2.97 -12.87 2.35
CA GLN A 55 -2.18 -11.70 1.96
C GLN A 55 -2.91 -10.81 0.95
N GLY A 56 -3.71 -11.41 0.05
CA GLY A 56 -4.54 -10.65 -0.88
C GLY A 56 -5.59 -9.80 -0.16
N LYS A 57 -6.20 -10.32 0.91
CA LYS A 57 -7.11 -9.56 1.77
C LYS A 57 -6.39 -8.41 2.49
N GLN A 58 -5.24 -8.69 3.10
CA GLN A 58 -4.41 -7.68 3.77
C GLN A 58 -3.98 -6.57 2.79
N ALA A 59 -3.54 -6.94 1.58
CA ALA A 59 -3.19 -5.99 0.53
C ALA A 59 -4.36 -5.10 0.13
N ASN A 60 -5.58 -5.65 0.03
CA ASN A 60 -6.76 -4.85 -0.29
C ASN A 60 -7.11 -3.85 0.83
N GLU A 61 -7.06 -4.28 2.10
CA GLU A 61 -7.29 -3.40 3.26
C GLU A 61 -6.27 -2.24 3.30
N LEU A 62 -4.99 -2.54 3.08
CA LEU A 62 -3.93 -1.53 3.01
C LEU A 62 -4.14 -0.55 1.85
N ARG A 63 -4.56 -1.05 0.68
CA ARG A 63 -4.89 -0.21 -0.48
C ARG A 63 -6.06 0.73 -0.21
N GLU A 64 -7.11 0.23 0.44
CA GLU A 64 -8.27 1.05 0.80
C GLU A 64 -7.90 2.15 1.79
N LEU A 65 -7.09 1.84 2.80
CA LEU A 65 -6.57 2.84 3.74
C LEU A 65 -5.67 3.86 3.04
N TYR A 66 -4.75 3.41 2.19
CA TYR A 66 -3.89 4.30 1.39
C TYR A 66 -4.73 5.28 0.55
N ASN A 67 -5.75 4.79 -0.16
CA ASN A 67 -6.63 5.62 -0.98
C ASN A 67 -7.44 6.64 -0.15
N LYS A 68 -7.91 6.24 1.05
CA LYS A 68 -8.62 7.14 1.96
C LYS A 68 -7.70 8.29 2.42
N TYR A 69 -6.46 7.98 2.80
CA TYR A 69 -5.47 8.99 3.19
C TYR A 69 -5.10 9.93 2.03
N ASP A 70 -4.92 9.40 0.81
CA ASP A 70 -4.61 10.24 -0.37
C ASP A 70 -5.76 11.21 -0.68
N ASN A 71 -6.99 10.73 -0.66
CA ASN A 71 -8.18 11.54 -0.92
C ASN A 71 -8.43 12.60 0.16
N GLN A 72 -8.19 12.28 1.43
CA GLN A 72 -8.32 13.24 2.54
C GLN A 72 -7.28 14.36 2.42
N ASN A 73 -6.02 14.04 2.12
CA ASN A 73 -4.96 15.04 1.95
C ASN A 73 -5.24 16.02 0.79
N ARG A 74 -5.80 15.54 -0.33
CA ARG A 74 -6.19 16.41 -1.46
C ARG A 74 -7.41 17.29 -1.17
N SER A 75 -8.29 16.87 -0.27
CA SER A 75 -9.52 17.62 0.07
C SER A 75 -9.24 18.81 1.01
N SER A 76 -8.20 18.72 1.84
CA SER A 76 -7.74 19.79 2.72
C SER A 76 -7.05 20.97 2.01
N GLU A 77 -6.51 20.77 0.81
CA GLU A 77 -5.85 21.83 0.03
C GLU A 77 -6.84 22.73 -0.74
N HIS A 78 -8.08 22.27 -0.94
CA HIS A 78 -9.10 22.99 -1.73
C HIS A 78 -9.95 24.01 -0.95
N HIS A 79 -9.64 24.30 0.33
CA HIS A 79 -10.40 25.26 1.15
C HIS A 79 -9.62 26.53 1.55
N ALA A 80 -8.47 26.81 0.91
CA ALA A 80 -7.64 27.98 1.23
C ALA A 80 -7.49 29.00 0.09
N GLY A 81 -8.49 29.12 -0.79
CA GLY A 81 -8.33 29.93 -2.01
C GLY A 81 -9.61 30.51 -2.59
N HIS A 82 -10.36 31.33 -1.84
CA HIS A 82 -11.09 32.42 -2.47
C HIS A 82 -11.29 33.61 -1.50
N PRO A 83 -10.45 34.65 -1.56
CA PRO A 83 -10.86 35.95 -1.09
C PRO A 83 -11.85 36.48 -2.13
N SER A 84 -13.15 36.42 -1.82
CA SER A 84 -14.14 37.24 -2.49
C SER A 84 -13.85 38.71 -2.13
N HIS A 85 -13.01 39.36 -2.93
CA HIS A 85 -12.97 40.81 -2.93
C HIS A 85 -14.29 41.30 -3.54
N ILE A 86 -15.25 41.52 -2.65
CA ILE A 86 -16.34 42.47 -2.87
C ILE A 86 -15.66 43.82 -3.04
N ASN A 87 -15.52 44.27 -4.29
CA ASN A 87 -15.17 45.66 -4.53
C ASN A 87 -16.47 46.46 -4.49
N HIS A 88 -16.70 47.10 -3.35
CA HIS A 88 -17.70 48.14 -3.18
C HIS A 88 -16.99 49.47 -3.40
N GLN A 89 -17.22 50.07 -4.58
CA GLN A 89 -17.30 51.52 -4.88
C GLN A 89 -17.14 51.75 -6.38
#